data_AF-A0A1J0VPC4-F1
#
_entry.id   AF-A0A1J0VPC4-F1
#
_cell.length_a   1.000
_cell.length_b   1.000
_cell.length_c   1.000
_cell.angle_alpha   90.00
_cell.angle_beta   90.00
_cell.angle_gamma   90.00
#
_symmetry.space_group_name_H-M   'P 1'
#
loop_
_entity.id
_entity.type
_entity.pdbx_description
1 polymer ?
#
loop_
_entity_poly.entity_id
_entity_poly.type
_entity_poly.pdbx_seq_one_letter_code
_entity_poly.pdbx_strand_id
1 'polypeptide(L)' 'MQHFIAITNQEAHQPPSVPFTIEQSHSVMQFHVACRATRCPRKAAALDALIEAGRVVPSASKPR' A
#
# COMPACT_ATOMS: atom_id res chain seq x y z
N MET A 1 -12.16 16.86 20.49
CA MET A 1 -13.12 16.51 19.43
C MET A 1 -12.41 15.65 18.39
N GLN A 2 -12.50 14.33 18.51
CA GLN A 2 -11.96 13.42 17.49
C GLN A 2 -13.01 13.26 16.41
N HIS A 3 -12.81 13.89 15.26
CA HIS A 3 -13.65 13.66 14.09
C HIS A 3 -13.31 12.27 13.52
N PHE A 4 -14.17 11.30 13.78
CA PHE A 4 -14.13 10.00 13.11
C PHE A 4 -14.74 10.17 11.71
N ILE A 5 -13.92 10.59 10.75
CA ILE A 5 -14.32 10.60 9.35
C ILE A 5 -14.32 9.14 8.88
N ALA A 6 -15.51 8.63 8.54
CA ALA A 6 -15.62 7.34 7.88
C ALA A 6 -15.03 7.46 6.47
N ILE A 7 -13.83 6.92 6.27
CA ILE A 7 -13.19 6.86 4.96
C ILE A 7 -14.03 5.93 4.08
N THR A 8 -14.45 6.40 2.91
CA THR A 8 -15.19 5.56 1.97
C THR A 8 -14.27 4.46 1.41
N ASN A 9 -14.85 3.34 0.96
CA ASN A 9 -14.06 2.21 0.45
C ASN A 9 -13.16 2.61 -0.75
N GLN A 10 -13.55 3.59 -1.56
CA GLN A 10 -12.74 4.14 -2.64
C GLN A 10 -11.62 5.07 -2.17
N GLU A 11 -11.85 5.91 -1.16
CA GLU A 11 -10.81 6.75 -0.56
C GLU A 11 -9.74 5.90 0.14
N ALA A 12 -10.13 4.74 0.68
CA ALA A 12 -9.22 3.75 1.23
C ALA A 12 -8.25 3.18 0.18
N HIS A 13 -8.48 3.34 -1.13
CA HIS A 13 -7.55 2.90 -2.18
C HIS A 13 -6.66 4.01 -2.76
N GLN A 14 -6.86 5.27 -2.37
CA GLN A 14 -6.05 6.40 -2.85
C GLN A 14 -4.57 6.25 -2.46
N PRO A 15 -3.63 6.70 -3.32
CA PRO A 15 -2.22 6.70 -2.97
C PRO A 15 -1.97 7.59 -1.73
N PRO A 16 -0.97 7.29 -0.90
CA PRO A 16 -0.61 8.18 0.18
C PRO A 16 0.05 9.46 -0.37
N SER A 17 -0.08 10.57 0.34
CA SER A 17 0.59 11.83 -0.02
C SER A 17 2.10 11.79 0.17
N VAL A 18 2.58 10.89 1.05
CA VAL A 18 4.00 10.63 1.31
C VAL A 18 4.25 9.12 1.32
N PRO A 19 5.46 8.65 0.99
CA PRO A 19 5.80 7.24 1.11
C PRO A 19 5.52 6.71 2.52
N PHE A 20 5.04 5.46 2.61
CA PHE A 20 4.81 4.80 3.88
C PHE A 20 6.14 4.45 4.57
N THR A 21 6.12 4.42 5.91
CA THR A 21 7.19 3.74 6.65
C THR A 21 7.14 2.23 6.39
N ILE A 22 8.20 1.52 6.75
CA ILE A 22 8.26 0.04 6.63
C ILE A 22 7.09 -0.61 7.39
N GLU A 23 6.86 -0.18 8.63
CA GLU A 23 5.78 -0.70 9.48
C GLU A 23 4.40 -0.42 8.86
N GLN A 24 4.14 0.82 8.43
CA GLN A 24 2.90 1.18 7.76
C GLN A 24 2.68 0.36 6.49
N SER A 25 3.75 0.10 5.73
CA SER A 25 3.69 -0.69 4.51
C SER A 25 3.26 -2.13 4.79
N HIS A 26 3.77 -2.75 5.86
CA HIS A 26 3.33 -4.08 6.28
C HIS A 26 1.84 -4.10 6.66
N SER A 27 1.38 -3.11 7.43
CA SER A 27 -0.04 -2.98 7.80
C SER A 27 -0.92 -2.82 6.56
N VAL A 28 -0.57 -1.92 5.63
CA VAL A 28 -1.31 -1.71 4.38
C VAL A 28 -1.37 -3.00 3.54
N MET A 29 -0.28 -3.75 3.47
CA MET A 29 -0.24 -5.03 2.76
C MET A 29 -1.22 -6.05 3.32
N GLN A 30 -1.35 -6.12 4.65
CA GLN A 30 -2.28 -7.01 5.33
C GLN A 30 -3.73 -6.54 5.14
N PHE A 31 -4.01 -5.25 5.34
CA PHE A 31 -5.36 -4.70 5.16
C PHE A 31 -5.86 -4.82 3.71
N HIS A 32 -4.98 -4.63 2.73
CA HIS A 32 -5.31 -4.75 1.32
C HIS A 32 -4.96 -6.14 0.74
N VAL A 33 -5.03 -7.20 1.54
CA VAL A 33 -4.70 -8.57 1.08
C VAL A 33 -5.49 -8.97 -0.18
N ALA A 34 -6.77 -8.59 -0.26
CA ALA A 34 -7.65 -8.87 -1.41
C ALA A 34 -7.37 -8.00 -2.66
N CYS A 35 -6.62 -6.90 -2.52
CA CYS A 35 -6.32 -6.02 -3.64
C CYS A 35 -5.16 -6.54 -4.49
N ARG A 36 -5.20 -6.26 -5.79
CA ARG A 36 -4.02 -6.36 -6.67
C ARG A 36 -3.27 -5.04 -6.68
N ALA A 37 -1.94 -5.06 -6.50
CA ALA A 37 -1.12 -3.84 -6.51
C ALA A 37 -1.27 -3.06 -7.82
N THR A 38 -1.48 -3.74 -8.95
CA THR A 38 -1.73 -3.12 -10.27
C THR A 38 -3.04 -2.33 -10.37
N ARG A 39 -3.95 -2.50 -9.41
CA ARG A 39 -5.28 -1.85 -9.39
C ARG A 39 -5.56 -1.08 -8.10
N CYS A 40 -4.65 -1.11 -7.13
CA CYS A 40 -4.79 -0.44 -5.84
C CYS A 40 -3.56 0.44 -5.60
N PRO A 41 -3.66 1.76 -5.88
CA PRO A 41 -2.55 2.70 -5.69
C PRO A 41 -1.98 2.68 -4.28
N ARG A 42 -2.82 2.55 -3.24
CA ARG A 42 -2.34 2.43 -1.86
C ARG A 42 -1.48 1.18 -1.62
N LYS A 43 -1.90 0.02 -2.15
CA LYS A 43 -1.12 -1.23 -2.05
C LYS A 43 0.15 -1.17 -2.88
N ALA A 44 0.11 -0.55 -4.06
CA ALA A 44 1.29 -0.30 -4.88
C ALA A 44 2.33 0.54 -4.12
N ALA A 45 1.91 1.66 -3.52
CA ALA A 45 2.82 2.51 -2.75
C ALA A 45 3.46 1.79 -1.55
N ALA A 46 2.71 0.94 -0.85
CA ALA A 46 3.25 0.09 0.21
C ALA A 46 4.23 -0.97 -0.32
N LEU A 47 3.99 -1.51 -1.52
CA LEU A 47 4.90 -2.47 -2.15
C LEU A 47 6.23 -1.79 -2.49
N ASP A 48 6.13 -0.59 -3.04
CA ASP A 48 7.28 0.20 -3.48
C ASP A 48 8.15 0.56 -2.28
N ALA A 49 7.56 1.03 -1.18
CA ALA A 49 8.30 1.30 0.05
C ALA A 49 9.05 0.06 0.60
N LEU A 50 8.46 -1.14 0.49
CA LEU A 50 9.12 -2.37 0.92
C LEU A 50 10.23 -2.83 -0.05
N ILE A 51 10.08 -2.56 -1.34
CA ILE A 51 11.14 -2.83 -2.34
C ILE A 51 12.32 -1.91 -2.10
N GLU A 52 12.09 -0.60 -1.97
CA GLU A 52 13.14 0.39 -1.73
C GLU A 52 13.88 0.13 -0.41
N ALA A 53 13.17 -0.36 0.62
CA ALA A 53 13.77 -0.77 1.88
C ALA A 53 14.46 -2.15 1.84
N GLY A 54 14.49 -2.83 0.69
CA GLY A 54 15.10 -4.15 0.51
C GLY A 54 14.38 -5.29 1.23
N ARG A 55 13.11 -5.12 1.61
CA ARG A 55 12.28 -6.13 2.30
C ARG A 55 11.56 -7.06 1.32
N VAL A 56 11.35 -6.61 0.09
CA VAL A 56 10.75 -7.39 -0.99
C VAL A 56 11.61 -7.29 -2.23
N VAL A 57 11.95 -8.42 -2.82
CA VAL A 57 12.61 -8.47 -4.13
C VAL A 57 11.54 -8.73 -5.19
N PRO A 58 11.33 -7.82 -6.17
CA PRO A 58 10.39 -8.03 -7.25
C PRO A 58 10.70 -9.31 -8.03
N SER A 59 9.66 -10.03 -8.45
CA SER A 59 9.84 -11.20 -9.29
C SER A 59 10.25 -10.78 -10.70
N ALA A 60 11.42 -11.21 -11.16
CA ALA A 60 11.91 -10.93 -12.51
C ALA A 60 11.03 -11.55 -13.62
N SER A 61 10.24 -12.59 -13.30
CA SER A 61 9.41 -13.31 -14.26
C SER A 61 8.00 -12.74 -14.45
N LYS A 62 7.57 -11.79 -13.59
CA LYS A 62 6.25 -11.17 -13.67
C LYS A 62 6.41 -9.64 -13.62
N PRO A 63 6.41 -8.95 -14.77
CA PRO A 63 6.42 -7.49 -14.78
C PRO A 63 5.17 -6.95 -14.07
N ARG A 64 5.34 -5.79 -13.42
CA ARG A 64 4.29 -5.09 -12.67
C ARG A 64 3.11 -4.70 -13.56
#